data_AF-A0A381F8N7-F1
#
_entry.id   AF-A0A381F8N7-F1
#
_cell.length_a   1.000
_cell.length_b   1.000
_cell.length_c   1.000
_cell.angle_alpha   90.00
_cell.angle_beta   90.00
_cell.angle_gamma   90.00
#
_symmetry.space_group_name_H-M   'P 1'
#
loop_
_entity.id
_entity.type
_entity.pdbx_description
1 polymer ?
#
loop_
_entity_poly.entity_id
_entity_poly.type
_entity_poly.pdbx_seq_one_letter_code
_entity_poly.pdbx_strand_id
1 'polypeptide(L)'
;MKKLIPFLLIMLSGLSFGQNIEPVRKTVQKINQTKGFKIKIVPYSYFMDNNQVTDNGIELKGFYKNGELKKIEHFVGLSAWNIVTEYFFSENHQLVFVHSTKYQRVDENGYLKKPQKRSELRCYYENDRLIKSVGKFNNDEKTDYLKESQNLKNDLKNYNKL
;
A
#
# COMPACT_ATOMS: atom_id res chain seq x y z
N MET A 1 16.83 -35.72 52.00
CA MET A 1 16.08 -35.91 50.73
C MET A 1 14.63 -35.58 51.05
N LYS A 2 13.88 -34.66 50.43
CA LYS A 2 13.81 -34.20 49.04
C LYS A 2 13.55 -32.68 49.04
N LYS A 3 14.19 -31.94 48.13
CA LYS A 3 13.91 -30.50 47.92
C LYS A 3 12.58 -30.36 47.17
N LEU A 4 11.64 -29.59 47.72
CA LEU A 4 10.43 -29.16 47.02
C LEU A 4 10.77 -27.91 46.21
N ILE A 5 10.72 -28.01 44.88
CA ILE A 5 10.84 -26.88 43.96
C ILE A 5 9.42 -26.39 43.67
N PRO A 6 9.07 -25.12 43.94
CA PRO A 6 7.79 -24.59 43.48
C PRO A 6 7.90 -24.26 41.98
N PHE A 7 7.00 -24.86 41.20
CA PHE A 7 6.84 -24.63 39.76
C PHE A 7 6.10 -23.29 39.59
N LEU A 8 6.85 -22.22 39.29
CA LEU A 8 6.29 -20.90 39.01
C LEU A 8 5.68 -20.92 37.59
N LEU A 9 4.36 -21.13 37.50
CA LEU A 9 3.59 -20.91 36.28
C LEU A 9 3.54 -19.40 36.00
N ILE A 10 4.50 -18.89 35.23
CA ILE A 10 4.41 -17.56 34.62
C ILE A 10 3.35 -17.66 33.52
N MET A 11 2.11 -17.32 33.88
CA MET A 11 1.09 -16.97 32.91
C MET A 11 1.55 -15.68 32.21
N LEU A 12 2.27 -15.82 31.09
CA LEU A 12 2.41 -14.73 30.13
C LEU A 12 1.02 -14.48 29.53
N SER A 13 0.24 -13.67 30.23
CA SER A 13 -0.89 -12.99 29.62
C SER A 13 -0.33 -12.05 28.56
N GLY A 14 -0.28 -12.55 27.32
CA GLY A 14 -0.11 -11.73 26.13
C GLY A 14 -1.29 -10.76 26.03
N LEU A 15 -1.20 -9.65 26.77
CA LEU A 15 -2.05 -8.49 26.57
C LEU A 15 -1.86 -8.10 25.10
N SER A 16 -2.83 -8.47 24.27
CA SER A 16 -2.95 -7.95 22.91
C SER A 16 -3.38 -6.49 23.03
N PHE A 17 -2.44 -5.63 23.43
CA PHE A 17 -2.59 -4.19 23.31
C PHE A 17 -2.84 -3.92 21.83
N GLY A 18 -4.04 -3.42 21.51
CA GLY A 18 -4.34 -2.99 20.15
C GLY A 18 -3.26 -2.00 19.71
N GLN A 19 -2.50 -2.37 18.68
CA GLN A 19 -1.34 -1.57 18.26
C GLN A 19 -1.80 -0.15 17.90
N ASN A 20 -1.14 0.85 18.48
CA ASN A 20 -1.51 2.25 18.37
C ASN A 20 -1.19 2.77 16.96
N ILE A 21 -2.22 2.96 16.14
CA ILE A 21 -2.09 3.44 14.75
C ILE A 21 -2.25 4.97 14.62
N GLU A 22 -2.42 5.71 15.72
CA GLU A 22 -2.59 7.17 15.67
C GLU A 22 -1.41 7.92 15.04
N PRO A 23 -0.13 7.58 15.30
CA PRO A 23 1.00 8.21 14.63
C PRO A 23 0.94 8.07 13.09
N VAL A 24 0.55 6.88 12.61
CA VAL A 24 0.38 6.60 11.18
C VAL A 24 -0.75 7.46 10.61
N ARG A 25 -1.90 7.52 11.28
CA ARG A 25 -3.06 8.33 10.85
C ARG A 25 -2.71 9.81 10.73
N LYS A 26 -2.01 10.37 11.72
CA LYS A 26 -1.53 11.77 11.69
C LYS A 26 -0.60 12.02 10.50
N THR A 27 0.31 11.07 10.22
CA THR A 27 1.21 11.16 9.06
C THR A 27 0.44 11.17 7.74
N VAL A 28 -0.51 10.24 7.56
CA VAL A 28 -1.35 10.17 6.35
C VAL A 28 -2.20 11.44 6.19
N GLN A 29 -2.80 11.93 7.27
CA GLN A 29 -3.59 13.17 7.25
C GLN A 29 -2.74 14.38 6.82
N LYS A 30 -1.55 14.53 7.41
CA LYS A 30 -0.60 15.60 7.03
C LYS A 30 -0.25 15.54 5.55
N ILE A 31 0.05 14.35 5.02
CA ILE A 31 0.38 14.16 3.60
C ILE A 31 -0.82 14.53 2.72
N ASN A 32 -2.02 14.06 3.03
CA ASN A 32 -3.23 14.36 2.25
C ASN A 32 -3.64 15.84 2.27
N GLN A 33 -3.32 16.56 3.34
CA GLN A 33 -3.55 18.00 3.44
C GLN A 33 -2.44 18.85 2.80
N THR A 34 -1.30 18.23 2.47
CA THR A 34 -0.17 18.93 1.84
C THR A 34 -0.51 19.32 0.42
N LYS A 35 -0.26 20.58 0.07
CA LYS A 35 -0.42 21.13 -1.29
C LYS A 35 0.92 21.35 -1.97
N GLY A 36 0.89 21.48 -3.29
CA GLY A 36 2.07 21.80 -4.10
C GLY A 36 3.11 20.68 -4.08
N PHE A 37 2.65 19.45 -4.32
CA PHE A 37 3.53 18.32 -4.63
C PHE A 37 4.08 18.48 -6.05
N LYS A 38 5.34 18.14 -6.24
CA LYS A 38 5.88 17.83 -7.57
C LYS A 38 5.48 16.38 -7.89
N ILE A 39 4.68 16.20 -8.94
CA ILE A 39 4.18 14.88 -9.34
C ILE A 39 5.05 14.35 -10.48
N LYS A 40 5.60 13.15 -10.29
CA LYS A 40 6.27 12.37 -11.33
C LYS A 40 5.31 11.28 -11.79
N ILE A 41 5.06 11.19 -13.10
CA ILE A 41 4.16 10.20 -13.69
C ILE A 41 5.01 9.28 -14.59
N VAL A 42 4.97 7.98 -14.31
CA VAL A 42 5.54 6.93 -15.16
C VAL A 42 4.40 6.38 -16.02
N PRO A 43 4.45 6.57 -17.35
CA PRO A 43 3.39 6.18 -18.25
C PRO A 43 3.39 4.66 -18.50
N TYR A 44 2.28 4.15 -19.02
CA TYR A 44 2.12 2.74 -19.35
C TYR A 44 3.22 2.20 -20.28
N SER A 45 3.73 3.01 -21.21
CA SER A 45 4.78 2.59 -22.14
C SER A 45 6.06 2.11 -21.45
N TYR A 46 6.47 2.76 -20.35
CA TYR A 46 7.61 2.30 -19.56
C TYR A 46 7.39 0.89 -19.02
N PHE A 47 6.17 0.57 -18.58
CA PHE A 47 5.84 -0.77 -18.07
C PHE A 47 5.80 -1.80 -19.19
N MET A 48 5.28 -1.44 -20.36
CA MET A 48 5.33 -2.29 -21.55
C MET A 48 6.77 -2.63 -21.96
N ASP A 49 7.66 -1.65 -21.99
CA ASP A 49 9.09 -1.85 -22.30
C ASP A 49 9.78 -2.79 -21.30
N ASN A 50 9.26 -2.87 -20.08
CA ASN A 50 9.72 -3.76 -19.01
C ASN A 50 8.91 -5.06 -18.90
N ASN A 51 8.14 -5.43 -19.93
CA ASN A 51 7.27 -6.62 -19.98
C ASN A 51 6.22 -6.70 -18.87
N GLN A 52 5.80 -5.56 -18.33
CA GLN A 52 4.70 -5.44 -17.38
C GLN A 52 3.47 -4.92 -18.12
N VAL A 53 2.72 -5.86 -18.71
CA VAL A 53 1.55 -5.58 -19.55
C VAL A 53 0.29 -5.98 -18.80
N THR A 54 -0.71 -5.11 -18.83
CA THR A 54 -2.03 -5.38 -18.25
C THR A 54 -3.11 -5.05 -19.27
N ASP A 55 -4.28 -5.68 -19.13
CA ASP A 55 -5.37 -5.57 -20.10
C ASP A 55 -5.83 -4.11 -20.31
N ASN A 56 -5.84 -3.32 -19.24
CA ASN A 56 -6.36 -1.95 -19.24
C ASN A 56 -5.34 -0.91 -18.73
N GLY A 57 -4.04 -1.23 -18.85
CA GLY A 57 -2.94 -0.32 -18.59
C GLY A 57 -2.48 -0.25 -17.13
N ILE A 58 -1.32 0.38 -16.95
CA ILE A 58 -0.68 0.67 -15.66
C ILE A 58 -0.36 2.16 -15.61
N GLU A 59 -0.59 2.80 -14.47
CA GLU A 59 -0.13 4.15 -14.21
C GLU A 59 0.52 4.23 -12.83
N LEU A 60 1.69 4.83 -12.75
CA LEU A 60 2.40 5.05 -11.49
C LEU A 60 2.70 6.54 -11.30
N LYS A 61 2.28 7.09 -10.17
CA LYS A 61 2.53 8.47 -9.77
C LYS A 61 3.30 8.53 -8.46
N GLY A 62 4.38 9.29 -8.45
CA GLY A 62 5.12 9.65 -7.24
C GLY A 62 4.90 11.12 -6.87
N PHE A 63 4.54 11.38 -5.62
CA PHE A 63 4.26 12.73 -5.10
C PHE A 63 5.41 13.17 -4.19
N TYR A 64 6.14 14.19 -4.63
CA TYR A 64 7.34 14.68 -3.97
C TYR A 64 7.12 16.05 -3.36
N LYS A 65 7.61 16.25 -2.13
CA LYS A 65 7.66 17.56 -1.46
C LYS A 65 9.08 17.80 -0.99
N ASN A 66 9.65 18.95 -1.33
CA ASN A 66 11.04 19.31 -0.98
C ASN A 66 12.06 18.23 -1.39
N GLY A 67 11.84 17.56 -2.53
CA GLY A 67 12.69 16.48 -3.02
C GLY A 67 12.41 15.09 -2.44
N GLU A 68 11.58 14.98 -1.40
CA GLU A 68 11.30 13.72 -0.72
C GLU A 68 9.97 13.10 -1.20
N LEU A 69 9.97 11.79 -1.43
CA LEU A 69 8.77 11.04 -1.81
C LEU A 69 7.86 10.87 -0.59
N LYS A 70 6.62 11.37 -0.68
CA LYS A 70 5.62 11.27 0.41
C LYS A 70 4.50 10.28 0.12
N LYS A 71 4.13 10.13 -1.16
CA LYS A 71 3.06 9.24 -1.58
C LYS A 71 3.35 8.61 -2.94
N ILE A 72 2.93 7.36 -3.12
CA ILE A 72 2.78 6.71 -4.42
C ILE A 72 1.30 6.44 -4.66
N GLU A 73 0.82 6.66 -5.89
CA GLU A 73 -0.42 6.08 -6.41
C GLU A 73 -0.07 5.12 -7.55
N HIS A 74 -0.52 3.88 -7.43
CA HIS A 74 -0.33 2.85 -8.44
C HIS A 74 -1.70 2.34 -8.90
N PHE A 75 -1.99 2.52 -10.18
CA PHE A 75 -3.17 2.02 -10.86
C PHE A 75 -2.81 0.83 -11.72
N VAL A 76 -3.57 -0.25 -11.59
CA VAL A 76 -3.49 -1.45 -12.44
C VAL A 76 -4.87 -1.76 -12.98
N GLY A 77 -5.02 -1.66 -14.30
CA GLY A 77 -6.24 -2.02 -15.02
C GLY A 77 -6.20 -3.46 -15.53
N LEU A 78 -7.13 -4.29 -15.04
CA LEU A 78 -7.34 -5.69 -15.46
C LEU A 78 -8.64 -5.80 -16.27
N SER A 79 -8.88 -6.94 -16.92
CA SER A 79 -10.07 -7.18 -17.77
C SER A 79 -11.38 -6.71 -17.14
N ALA A 80 -11.71 -7.19 -15.94
CA ALA A 80 -12.97 -6.86 -15.24
C ALA A 80 -12.80 -5.89 -14.06
N TRP A 81 -11.56 -5.52 -13.71
CA TRP A 81 -11.23 -4.85 -12.45
C TRP A 81 -10.25 -3.70 -12.64
N ASN A 82 -10.32 -2.71 -11.77
CA ASN A 82 -9.21 -1.80 -11.51
C ASN A 82 -8.74 -1.96 -10.07
N ILE A 83 -7.44 -1.91 -9.86
CA ILE A 83 -6.83 -1.86 -8.53
C ILE A 83 -6.11 -0.52 -8.41
N VAL A 84 -6.47 0.25 -7.39
CA VAL A 84 -5.78 1.50 -7.04
C VAL A 84 -5.14 1.29 -5.68
N THR A 85 -3.81 1.39 -5.62
CA THR A 85 -3.06 1.26 -4.37
C THR A 85 -2.30 2.54 -4.10
N GLU A 86 -2.53 3.10 -2.92
CA GLU A 86 -1.84 4.28 -2.41
C GLU A 86 -0.84 3.84 -1.32
N TYR A 87 0.41 4.29 -1.43
CA TYR A 87 1.46 4.06 -0.44
C TYR A 87 1.89 5.38 0.17
N PHE A 88 2.05 5.44 1.48
CA PHE A 88 2.45 6.64 2.21
C PHE A 88 3.73 6.40 2.98
N PHE A 89 4.63 7.40 2.92
CA PHE A 89 5.95 7.32 3.51
C PHE A 89 6.13 8.35 4.62
N SER A 90 6.79 7.96 5.70
CA SER A 90 7.15 8.86 6.78
C SER A 90 8.23 9.85 6.35
N GLU A 91 8.54 10.81 7.22
CA GLU A 91 9.69 11.72 7.04
C GLU A 91 11.02 10.95 6.95
N ASN A 92 11.11 9.76 7.57
CA ASN A 92 12.28 8.88 7.49
C ASN A 92 12.24 7.94 6.27
N HIS A 93 11.38 8.22 5.28
CA HIS A 93 11.23 7.46 4.02
C HIS A 93 10.72 6.01 4.15
N GLN A 94 10.29 5.60 5.35
CA GLN A 94 9.73 4.27 5.62
C GLN A 94 8.26 4.21 5.21
N LEU A 95 7.82 3.03 4.75
CA LEU A 95 6.41 2.79 4.47
C LEU A 95 5.64 2.79 5.79
N VAL A 96 4.59 3.60 5.90
CA VAL A 96 3.76 3.67 7.12
C VAL A 96 2.32 3.25 6.87
N PHE A 97 1.82 3.40 5.64
CA PHE A 97 0.43 3.09 5.34
C PHE A 97 0.24 2.71 3.88
N VAL A 98 -0.66 1.75 3.67
CA VAL A 98 -1.13 1.32 2.34
C VAL A 98 -2.65 1.31 2.33
N HIS A 99 -3.23 1.87 1.27
CA HIS A 99 -4.66 1.81 1.00
C HIS A 99 -4.87 1.24 -0.40
N SER A 100 -5.36 0.01 -0.48
CA SER A 100 -5.68 -0.66 -1.74
C SER A 100 -7.19 -0.75 -1.91
N THR A 101 -7.70 -0.35 -3.07
CA THR A 101 -9.12 -0.45 -3.42
C THR A 101 -9.29 -1.17 -4.74
N LYS A 102 -10.12 -2.22 -4.76
CA LYS A 102 -10.54 -2.93 -5.97
C LYS A 102 -11.91 -2.43 -6.42
N TYR A 103 -11.99 -2.08 -7.70
CA TYR A 103 -13.20 -1.63 -8.36
C TYR A 103 -13.58 -2.62 -9.46
N GLN A 104 -14.86 -2.98 -9.55
CA GLN A 104 -15.42 -3.68 -10.70
C GLN A 104 -15.64 -2.69 -11.83
N ARG A 105 -15.32 -3.11 -13.06
CA ARG A 105 -15.57 -2.35 -14.29
C ARG A 105 -16.56 -3.00 -15.23
N VAL A 106 -16.74 -4.31 -15.14
CA VAL A 106 -17.58 -5.07 -16.06
C VAL A 106 -18.61 -5.84 -15.26
N ASP A 107 -19.88 -5.75 -15.64
CA ASP A 107 -20.97 -6.60 -15.14
C ASP A 107 -21.63 -7.38 -16.29
N GLU A 108 -22.78 -7.99 -16.03
CA GLU A 108 -23.54 -8.74 -17.04
C GLU A 108 -23.96 -7.90 -18.25
N ASN A 109 -24.01 -6.58 -18.11
CA ASN A 109 -24.40 -5.63 -19.16
C ASN A 109 -23.17 -4.99 -19.84
N GLY A 110 -21.95 -5.47 -19.56
CA GLY A 110 -20.71 -4.97 -20.13
C GLY A 110 -20.02 -3.92 -19.25
N TYR A 111 -19.39 -2.91 -19.87
CA TYR A 111 -18.60 -1.92 -19.14
C TYR A 111 -19.48 -0.94 -18.35
N LEU A 112 -19.22 -0.85 -17.04
CA LEU A 112 -19.83 0.11 -16.13
C LEU A 112 -19.36 1.53 -16.47
N LYS A 113 -20.32 2.48 -16.56
CA LYS A 113 -20.02 3.92 -16.71
C LYS A 113 -19.16 4.47 -15.56
N LYS A 114 -19.34 3.91 -14.35
CA LYS A 114 -18.54 4.24 -13.16
C LYS A 114 -18.13 2.95 -12.47
N PRO A 115 -16.82 2.71 -12.25
CA PRO A 115 -16.38 1.52 -11.55
C PRO A 115 -16.99 1.41 -10.14
N GLN A 116 -17.48 0.23 -9.77
CA GLN A 116 -18.11 -0.01 -8.47
C GLN A 116 -17.07 -0.55 -7.48
N LYS A 117 -16.91 0.11 -6.34
CA LYS A 117 -16.01 -0.37 -5.28
C LYS A 117 -16.49 -1.73 -4.75
N ARG A 118 -15.58 -2.71 -4.70
CA ARG A 118 -15.87 -4.06 -4.22
C ARG A 118 -15.16 -4.41 -2.93
N SER A 119 -13.90 -4.02 -2.80
CA SER A 119 -13.14 -4.25 -1.58
C SER A 119 -12.16 -3.12 -1.35
N GLU A 120 -11.85 -2.93 -0.07
CA GLU A 120 -10.77 -2.07 0.41
C GLU A 120 -9.92 -2.86 1.41
N LEU A 121 -8.63 -2.51 1.43
CA LEU A 121 -7.67 -2.98 2.40
C LEU A 121 -6.83 -1.78 2.85
N ARG A 122 -6.68 -1.65 4.16
CA ARG A 122 -5.83 -0.67 4.81
C ARG A 122 -4.78 -1.39 5.63
N CYS A 123 -3.50 -1.21 5.32
CA CYS A 123 -2.38 -1.80 6.04
C CYS A 123 -1.56 -0.70 6.71
N TYR A 124 -1.26 -0.86 7.99
CA TYR A 124 -0.50 0.07 8.82
C TYR A 124 0.83 -0.57 9.16
N TYR A 125 1.91 0.19 9.01
CA TYR A 125 3.28 -0.29 9.19
C TYR A 125 4.03 0.54 10.23
N GLU A 126 4.90 -0.12 10.97
CA GLU A 126 5.88 0.51 11.86
C GLU A 126 7.18 -0.31 11.79
N ASN A 127 8.31 0.37 11.55
CA ASN A 127 9.62 -0.27 11.39
C ASN A 127 9.59 -1.45 10.39
N ASP A 128 8.98 -1.23 9.23
CA ASP A 128 8.81 -2.21 8.15
C ASP A 128 8.01 -3.48 8.54
N ARG A 129 7.30 -3.45 9.67
CA ARG A 129 6.42 -4.53 10.13
C ARG A 129 4.97 -4.12 10.01
N LEU A 130 4.13 -5.02 9.49
CA LEU A 130 2.68 -4.84 9.47
C LEU A 130 2.17 -4.89 10.92
N ILE A 131 1.63 -3.77 11.39
CA ILE A 131 1.05 -3.66 12.74
C ILE A 131 -0.49 -3.83 12.73
N LYS A 132 -1.15 -3.44 11.63
CA LYS A 132 -2.60 -3.62 11.54
C LYS A 132 -3.03 -3.74 10.09
N SER A 133 -4.04 -4.57 9.86
CA SER A 133 -4.80 -4.57 8.61
C SER A 133 -6.28 -4.42 8.90
N VAL A 134 -6.99 -3.63 8.10
CA VAL A 134 -8.45 -3.47 8.16
C VAL A 134 -9.01 -3.63 6.75
N GLY A 135 -10.03 -4.47 6.60
CA GLY A 135 -10.62 -4.80 5.30
C GLY A 135 -10.35 -6.24 4.90
N LYS A 136 -10.61 -6.57 3.63
CA LYS A 136 -10.44 -7.93 3.10
C LYS A 136 -9.23 -7.97 2.17
N PHE A 137 -8.32 -8.89 2.44
CA PHE A 137 -7.38 -9.33 1.41
C PHE A 137 -8.20 -10.01 0.32
N ASN A 138 -8.01 -9.62 -0.95
CA ASN A 138 -8.51 -10.43 -2.03
C ASN A 138 -7.64 -11.70 -2.07
N ASN A 139 -8.25 -12.87 -2.06
CA ASN A 139 -7.54 -14.16 -2.03
C ASN A 139 -6.74 -14.43 -3.31
N ASP A 140 -6.93 -13.62 -4.35
CA ASP A 140 -6.37 -13.86 -5.68
C ASP A 140 -4.85 -13.65 -5.75
N GLU A 141 -4.25 -12.88 -4.83
CA GLU A 141 -2.79 -12.75 -4.67
C GLU A 141 -2.46 -12.05 -3.34
N LYS A 142 -1.65 -12.68 -2.47
CA LYS A 142 -1.15 -12.01 -1.26
C LYS A 142 -0.02 -11.06 -1.66
N THR A 143 -0.35 -9.81 -1.96
CA THR A 143 0.65 -8.79 -2.28
C THR A 143 1.52 -8.47 -1.06
N ASP A 144 2.83 -8.63 -1.21
CA ASP A 144 3.80 -8.05 -0.27
C ASP A 144 3.96 -6.56 -0.58
N TYR A 145 3.12 -5.74 0.05
CA TYR A 145 3.13 -4.29 -0.18
C TYR A 145 4.43 -3.61 0.22
N LEU A 146 5.20 -4.18 1.15
CA LEU A 146 6.49 -3.59 1.50
C LEU A 146 7.45 -3.75 0.33
N LYS A 147 7.60 -4.97 -0.18
CA LYS A 147 8.43 -5.26 -1.36
C LYS A 147 7.95 -4.49 -2.58
N GLU A 148 6.64 -4.48 -2.83
CA GLU A 148 6.05 -3.76 -3.96
C GLU A 148 6.33 -2.25 -3.90
N SER A 149 6.22 -1.64 -2.72
CA SER A 149 6.55 -0.22 -2.56
C SER A 149 8.00 0.11 -2.92
N GLN A 150 8.93 -0.82 -2.70
CA GLN A 150 10.34 -0.65 -3.07
C GLN A 150 10.55 -0.80 -4.57
N ASN A 151 9.87 -1.75 -5.22
CA ASN A 151 9.88 -1.90 -6.67
C ASN A 151 9.37 -0.61 -7.35
N LEU A 152 8.21 -0.11 -6.93
CA LEU A 152 7.63 1.12 -7.48
C LEU A 152 8.50 2.36 -7.21
N LYS A 153 9.19 2.42 -6.07
CA LYS A 153 10.21 3.45 -5.82
C LYS A 153 11.36 3.37 -6.83
N ASN A 154 11.77 2.16 -7.22
CA ASN A 154 12.81 1.97 -8.21
C ASN A 154 12.33 2.37 -9.61
N ASP A 155 11.10 2.02 -9.99
CA ASP A 155 10.51 2.48 -11.25
C ASP A 155 10.43 4.00 -11.33
N LEU A 156 10.01 4.64 -10.24
CA LEU A 156 10.02 6.10 -10.12
C LEU A 156 11.42 6.70 -10.21
N LYS A 157 12.48 6.00 -9.79
CA LYS A 157 13.86 6.49 -9.92
C LYS A 157 14.39 6.29 -11.34
N ASN A 158 14.16 5.12 -11.92
CA ASN A 158 14.71 4.70 -13.20
C ASN A 158 14.05 5.41 -14.38
N TYR A 159 12.76 5.76 -14.26
CA TYR A 159 12.08 6.54 -15.27
C TYR A 159 12.57 7.99 -15.26
N ASN A 160 13.71 8.26 -15.88
CA ASN A 160 14.14 9.62 -16.17
C ASN A 160 13.51 10.03 -17.50
N LYS A 161 12.58 10.99 -17.48
CA LYS A 161 12.15 11.66 -18.71
C LYS A 161 13.40 12.26 -19.36
N LEU A 162 13.80 11.71 -20.50
CA LEU A 162 14.56 12.44 -21.52
C LEU A 162 13.73 13.64 -22.00
#